data_AF-A0AAE3ED96-F1
#
_entry.id   AF-A0AAE3ED96-F1
#
_cell.length_a   1.000
_cell.length_b   1.000
_cell.length_c   1.000
_cell.angle_alpha   90.00
_cell.angle_beta   90.00
_cell.angle_gamma   90.00
#
_symmetry.space_group_name_H-M   'P 1'
#
loop_
_entity.id
_entity.type
_entity.pdbx_description
1 polymer ?
#
loop_
_entity_poly.entity_id
_entity_poly.type
_entity_poly.pdbx_seq_one_letter_code
_entity_poly.pdbx_strand_id
1 'polypeptide(L)'
;MNLFGSKVLKTALILLHRVSAVIMLIYGGIGILAELLNPPVFENLLVKLHVSLNYDELWIIGWINLAFFIVTGLAKKYFFGEQM
;
A
#
# COMPACT_ATOMS: atom_id res chain seq x y z
N MET A 1 -22.42 16.10 -16.29
CA MET A 1 -21.34 15.17 -15.88
C MET A 1 -21.86 13.75 -16.11
N ASN A 2 -21.27 12.99 -17.05
CA ASN A 2 -21.85 11.72 -17.51
C ASN A 2 -22.00 10.72 -16.35
N LEU A 3 -23.25 10.25 -16.14
CA LEU A 3 -23.61 9.25 -15.12
C LEU A 3 -22.78 7.95 -15.20
N PHE A 4 -22.23 7.66 -16.39
CA PHE A 4 -21.36 6.52 -16.64
C PHE A 4 -19.94 6.74 -16.11
N GLY A 5 -19.41 7.96 -16.25
CA GLY A 5 -18.05 8.31 -15.79
C GLY A 5 -17.92 8.28 -14.27
N SER A 6 -18.96 8.70 -13.53
CA SER A 6 -18.92 8.66 -12.05
C SER A 6 -18.93 7.24 -11.49
N LYS A 7 -19.63 6.29 -12.14
CA LYS A 7 -19.66 4.88 -11.73
C LYS A 7 -18.30 4.20 -11.95
N VAL A 8 -17.68 4.42 -13.10
CA VAL A 8 -16.35 3.87 -13.41
C VAL A 8 -15.30 4.43 -12.45
N LEU A 9 -15.34 5.76 -12.21
CA LEU A 9 -14.44 6.42 -11.25
C LEU A 9 -14.62 5.88 -9.83
N LYS A 10 -15.87 5.68 -9.39
CA LYS A 10 -16.18 5.12 -8.05
C LYS A 10 -15.62 3.71 -7.91
N THR A 11 -15.86 2.84 -8.88
CA THR A 11 -15.35 1.45 -8.87
C THR A 11 -13.83 1.42 -8.89
N ALA A 12 -13.18 2.24 -9.71
CA ALA A 12 -11.73 2.34 -9.76
C ALA A 12 -11.13 2.81 -8.42
N LEU A 13 -11.71 3.83 -7.79
CA LEU A 13 -11.26 4.32 -6.47
C LEU A 13 -11.46 3.27 -5.37
N ILE A 14 -12.56 2.52 -5.37
CA ILE A 14 -12.79 1.43 -4.42
C ILE A 14 -11.77 0.31 -4.61
N LEU A 15 -11.51 -0.10 -5.85
CA LEU A 15 -10.52 -1.12 -6.17
C LEU A 15 -9.12 -0.69 -5.75
N LEU A 16 -8.69 0.52 -6.13
CA LEU A 16 -7.39 1.08 -5.76
C LEU A 16 -7.22 1.14 -4.25
N HIS A 17 -8.25 1.57 -3.52
CA HIS A 17 -8.19 1.65 -2.06
C HIS A 17 -8.06 0.27 -1.40
N ARG A 18 -8.82 -0.74 -1.85
CA ARG A 18 -8.70 -2.12 -1.35
C ARG A 18 -7.34 -2.75 -1.67
N VAL A 19 -6.85 -2.57 -2.91
CA VAL A 19 -5.54 -3.06 -3.32
C VAL A 19 -4.44 -2.39 -2.49
N SER A 20 -4.51 -1.07 -2.30
CA SER A 20 -3.56 -0.33 -1.47
C SER A 20 -3.58 -0.80 -0.01
N ALA A 21 -4.75 -1.14 0.54
CA ALA A 21 -4.88 -1.71 1.89
C ALA A 21 -4.19 -3.08 2.01
N VAL A 22 -4.38 -3.97 1.03
CA VAL A 22 -3.73 -5.29 1.01
C VAL A 22 -2.22 -5.14 0.89
N ILE A 23 -1.74 -4.27 0.00
CA ILE A 23 -0.32 -3.97 -0.14
C ILE A 23 0.23 -3.40 1.17
N MET A 24 -0.52 -2.53 1.86
CA MET A 24 -0.09 -1.95 3.14
C MET A 24 0.05 -3.02 4.22
N LEU A 25 -0.84 -4.01 4.27
CA LEU A 25 -0.71 -5.13 5.21
C LEU A 25 0.52 -5.98 4.90
N ILE A 26 0.80 -6.24 3.62
CA ILE A 26 1.97 -7.03 3.22
C ILE A 26 3.25 -6.28 3.60
N TYR A 27 3.42 -5.04 3.13
CA TYR A 27 4.63 -4.26 3.41
C TYR A 27 4.75 -3.86 4.88
N GLY A 28 3.64 -3.59 5.57
CA GLY A 28 3.64 -3.35 7.01
C GLY A 28 4.06 -4.59 7.81
N GLY A 29 3.57 -5.78 7.44
CA GLY A 29 4.01 -7.04 8.03
C GLY A 29 5.48 -7.33 7.76
N ILE A 30 5.95 -7.07 6.54
CA ILE A 30 7.36 -7.17 6.17
C ILE A 30 8.23 -6.19 6.99
N GLY A 31 7.78 -4.95 7.18
CA GLY A 31 8.47 -3.95 8.00
C GLY A 31 8.59 -4.38 9.47
N ILE A 32 7.50 -4.88 10.06
CA ILE A 32 7.51 -5.42 11.43
C ILE A 32 8.46 -6.60 11.55
N LEU A 33 8.45 -7.52 10.58
CA LEU A 33 9.39 -8.64 10.54
C LEU A 33 10.85 -8.17 10.45
N ALA A 34 11.09 -7.11 9.67
CA ALA A 34 12.41 -6.55 9.51
C ALA A 34 12.94 -5.87 10.79
N GLU A 35 12.07 -5.19 11.54
CA GLU A 35 12.40 -4.66 12.87
C GLU A 35 12.64 -5.78 13.89
N LEU A 36 11.82 -6.84 13.88
CA LEU A 36 11.96 -7.96 14.80
C LEU A 36 13.25 -8.77 14.59
N LEU A 37 13.67 -8.94 13.32
CA LEU A 37 14.85 -9.72 12.95
C LEU A 37 16.16 -8.92 13.03
N ASN A 38 16.09 -7.59 13.16
CA ASN A 38 17.16 -6.64 12.85
C ASN A 38 17.51 -6.58 11.34
N PRO A 39 17.91 -5.40 10.82
CA PRO A 39 18.20 -5.20 9.40
C PRO A 39 19.17 -6.21 8.77
N PRO A 40 20.30 -6.59 9.40
CA PRO A 40 21.26 -7.51 8.79
C PRO A 40 20.72 -8.94 8.60
N VAL A 41 19.90 -9.43 9.53
CA VAL A 41 19.31 -10.77 9.44
C VAL A 41 18.19 -10.78 8.41
N PHE A 42 17.41 -9.70 8.38
CA PHE A 42 16.34 -9.52 7.41
C PHE A 42 16.87 -9.44 5.97
N GLU A 43 17.94 -8.69 5.72
CA GLU A 43 18.57 -8.65 4.39
C GLU A 43 19.06 -10.03 3.93
N ASN A 44 19.69 -10.79 4.83
CA ASN A 44 20.09 -12.17 4.53
C ASN A 44 18.88 -13.06 4.19
N LEU A 45 17.72 -12.79 4.79
CA LEU A 45 16.46 -13.48 4.49
C LEU A 45 15.93 -13.09 3.10
N LEU A 46 15.97 -11.81 2.74
CA LEU A 46 15.59 -11.33 1.41
C LEU A 46 16.44 -11.96 0.31
N VAL A 47 17.76 -12.03 0.53
CA VAL A 47 18.70 -12.69 -0.39
C VAL A 47 18.35 -14.17 -0.56
N LYS A 48 18.04 -14.88 0.54
CA LYS A 48 17.62 -16.29 0.50
C LYS A 48 16.28 -16.50 -0.22
N LEU A 49 15.38 -15.53 -0.12
CA LEU A 49 14.09 -15.52 -0.82
C LEU A 49 14.21 -15.06 -2.28
N HIS A 50 15.43 -14.78 -2.77
CA HIS A 50 15.69 -14.22 -4.10
C HIS A 50 14.91 -12.94 -4.40
N VAL A 51 14.63 -12.15 -3.36
CA VAL A 51 14.01 -10.84 -3.50
C VAL A 51 15.12 -9.85 -3.87
N SER A 52 15.00 -9.19 -5.03
CA SER A 52 15.99 -8.19 -5.50
C SER A 52 15.90 -6.85 -4.76
N LEU A 53 14.97 -6.70 -3.82
CA LEU A 53 14.80 -5.48 -3.04
C LEU A 53 15.61 -5.56 -1.75
N ASN A 54 16.27 -4.46 -1.38
CA ASN A 54 16.93 -4.30 -0.08
C ASN A 54 15.96 -3.72 0.97
N TYR A 55 16.41 -3.65 2.22
CA TYR A 55 15.58 -3.15 3.33
C TYR A 55 15.09 -1.72 3.08
N ASP A 56 15.99 -0.83 2.63
CA ASP A 56 15.67 0.58 2.38
C ASP A 56 14.63 0.76 1.26
N GLU A 57 14.76 0.00 0.16
CA GLU A 57 13.79 0.01 -0.94
C GLU A 57 12.41 -0.47 -0.49
N LEU A 58 12.34 -1.53 0.33
CA LEU A 58 11.08 -2.02 0.88
C LEU A 58 10.40 -0.97 1.77
N TRP A 59 11.18 -0.24 2.57
CA TRP A 59 10.67 0.86 3.38
C TRP A 59 10.14 2.02 2.54
N ILE A 60 10.87 2.42 1.50
CA ILE A 60 10.43 3.48 0.58
C ILE A 60 9.11 3.08 -0.10
N ILE A 61 9.01 1.84 -0.59
CA ILE A 61 7.77 1.34 -1.21
C ILE A 61 6.62 1.34 -0.20
N GLY A 62 6.88 0.94 1.05
CA GLY A 62 5.91 0.99 2.14
C GLY A 62 5.37 2.40 2.38
N TRP A 63 6.25 3.41 2.47
CA TRP A 63 5.86 4.81 2.66
C TRP A 63 5.08 5.38 1.47
N ILE A 64 5.49 5.06 0.24
CA ILE A 64 4.76 5.46 -0.97
C ILE A 64 3.36 4.86 -0.97
N ASN A 65 3.23 3.58 -0.65
CA ASN A 65 1.93 2.91 -0.62
C ASN A 65 1.02 3.46 0.50
N LEU A 66 1.60 3.80 1.66
CA LEU A 66 0.85 4.47 2.73
C LEU A 66 0.30 5.83 2.26
N ALA A 67 1.13 6.64 1.59
CA ALA A 67 0.68 7.92 1.03
C ALA A 67 -0.45 7.71 0.02
N PHE A 68 -0.34 6.72 -0.87
CA PHE A 68 -1.40 6.36 -1.82
C PHE A 68 -2.70 5.94 -1.12
N PHE A 69 -2.61 5.15 -0.07
CA PHE A 69 -3.75 4.71 0.72
C PHE A 69 -4.49 5.90 1.36
N ILE A 70 -3.74 6.84 1.96
CA ILE A 70 -4.29 8.05 2.56
C ILE A 70 -4.97 8.92 1.49
N VAL A 71 -4.28 9.17 0.38
CA VAL A 71 -4.81 10.01 -0.72
C VAL A 71 -6.08 9.41 -1.32
N THR A 72 -6.10 8.11 -1.58
CA THR A 72 -7.29 7.42 -2.12
C THR A 72 -8.45 7.41 -1.12
N GLY A 73 -8.17 7.26 0.18
CA GLY A 73 -9.17 7.37 1.23
C GLY A 73 -9.78 8.77 1.34
N LEU A 74 -8.95 9.81 1.32
CA LEU A 74 -9.40 11.21 1.31
C LEU A 74 -10.21 11.54 0.05
N ALA A 75 -9.76 11.06 -1.12
CA ALA A 75 -10.50 11.23 -2.37
C ALA A 75 -11.87 10.55 -2.31
N LYS A 76 -11.97 9.31 -1.80
CA LYS A 76 -13.28 8.65 -1.60
C LYS A 76 -14.19 9.47 -0.71
N LYS A 77 -13.68 10.00 0.42
CA LYS A 77 -14.45 10.83 1.34
C LYS A 77 -14.95 12.11 0.68
N TYR A 78 -14.09 12.79 -0.08
CA TYR A 78 -14.43 14.06 -0.73
C TYR A 78 -15.43 13.90 -1.89
N PHE A 79 -15.23 12.88 -2.74
CA PHE A 79 -16.07 12.69 -3.94
C PHE A 79 -17.36 11.91 -3.69
N PHE A 80 -17.40 11.04 -2.69
CA PHE A 80 -18.54 10.13 -2.48
C PHE A 80 -19.18 10.23 -1.11
N GLY A 81 -18.62 11.00 -0.15
CA GLY A 81 -19.18 11.18 1.18
C GLY A 81 -19.32 9.88 2.00
N GLU A 82 -18.81 8.75 1.49
CA GLU A 82 -18.83 7.47 2.19
C GLU A 82 -17.84 7.54 3.35
N GLN A 83 -18.37 7.48 4.57
CA GLN A 83 -17.58 7.31 5.79
C GLN A 83 -16.93 5.92 5.76
N MET A 84 -15.72 5.86 6.31
CA MET A 84 -14.87 4.68 6.38
C MET A 84 -15.61 3.44 6.89
#